data_AF-A0A563EVU8-F1
#
_entry.id   AF-A0A563EVU8-F1
#
_cell.length_a   1.000
_cell.length_b   1.000
_cell.length_c   1.000
_cell.angle_alpha   90.00
_cell.angle_beta   90.00
_cell.angle_gamma   90.00
#
_symmetry.space_group_name_H-M   'P 1'
#
loop_
_entity.id
_entity.type
_entity.pdbx_description
1 polymer ?
#
loop_
_entity_poly.entity_id
_entity_poly.type
_entity_poly.pdbx_seq_one_letter_code
_entity_poly.pdbx_strand_id
1 'polypeptide(L)'
;MHHQVIDCPVRLTSSNRSELRLLYADLRDHYLRRDAQEGTRTTIHFIWHGDDLDPAHYWATFADQRHTFDPAQPIMNSLRTDAGRWDDDQHRQLLRHGFNNVITA
;
A
#
# COMPACT_ATOMS: atom_id res chain seq x y z
N MET A 1 -4.40 6.38 23.61
CA MET A 1 -4.62 5.82 22.26
C MET A 1 -3.37 5.06 21.88
N HIS A 2 -3.47 3.74 21.72
CA HIS A 2 -2.33 2.89 21.35
C HIS A 2 -2.21 2.85 19.82
N HIS A 3 -0.99 2.99 19.29
CA HIS A 3 -0.75 2.93 17.85
C HIS A 3 -0.32 1.52 17.46
N GLN A 4 -1.05 0.91 16.52
CA GLN A 4 -0.73 -0.41 16.00
C GLN A 4 -0.39 -0.29 14.51
N VAL A 5 0.59 -1.08 14.05
CA VAL A 5 0.90 -1.22 12.62
C VAL A 5 0.58 -2.65 12.20
N ILE A 6 -0.12 -2.81 11.08
CA ILE A 6 -0.42 -4.11 10.50
C ILE A 6 0.23 -4.20 9.12
N ASP A 7 1.07 -5.22 8.93
CA ASP A 7 1.67 -5.51 7.64
C ASP A 7 0.68 -6.23 6.73
N CYS A 8 0.52 -5.70 5.51
CA CYS A 8 -0.30 -6.26 4.45
C CYS A 8 0.58 -6.48 3.21
N PRO A 9 1.08 -7.72 3.00
CA PRO A 9 1.81 -8.05 1.77
C PRO A 9 0.89 -7.93 0.55
N VAL A 10 1.35 -7.22 -0.48
CA VAL A 10 0.61 -6.98 -1.72
C VAL A 10 1.43 -7.44 -2.91
N ARG A 11 0.82 -8.31 -3.71
CA ARG A 11 1.28 -8.62 -5.06
C ARG A 11 0.35 -7.92 -6.03
N LEU A 12 0.90 -7.05 -6.87
CA LEU A 12 0.17 -6.41 -7.95
C LEU A 12 0.30 -7.29 -9.20
N THR A 13 -0.82 -7.57 -9.85
CA THR A 13 -0.85 -8.22 -11.17
C THR A 13 -1.64 -7.35 -12.13
N SER A 14 -1.55 -7.61 -13.43
CA SER A 14 -2.29 -6.84 -14.44
C SER A 14 -3.82 -6.94 -14.31
N SER A 15 -4.33 -7.92 -13.56
CA SER A 15 -5.76 -8.22 -13.46
C SER A 15 -6.38 -7.96 -12.09
N ASN A 16 -5.60 -7.78 -11.02
CA ASN A 16 -6.13 -7.80 -9.65
C ASN A 16 -6.49 -6.44 -9.05
N ARG A 17 -6.39 -5.34 -9.82
CA ARG A 17 -6.75 -3.99 -9.32
C ARG A 17 -8.16 -3.92 -8.72
N SER A 18 -9.16 -4.52 -9.37
CA SER A 18 -10.54 -4.52 -8.86
C SER A 18 -10.67 -5.29 -7.54
N GLU A 19 -9.94 -6.39 -7.39
CA GLU A 19 -9.89 -7.18 -6.15
C GLU A 19 -9.20 -6.39 -5.03
N LEU A 20 -8.10 -5.69 -5.34
CA LEU A 20 -7.42 -4.80 -4.39
C LEU A 20 -8.33 -3.67 -3.91
N ARG A 21 -9.17 -3.11 -4.78
CA ARG A 21 -10.15 -2.09 -4.38
C ARG A 21 -11.16 -2.62 -3.35
N LEU A 22 -11.63 -3.85 -3.52
CA LEU A 22 -12.52 -4.49 -2.56
C LEU A 22 -11.79 -4.74 -1.23
N LEU A 23 -10.57 -5.28 -1.31
CA LEU A 23 -9.71 -5.48 -0.14
C LEU A 23 -9.49 -4.18 0.65
N TYR A 24 -9.23 -3.06 -0.03
CA TYR A 24 -9.05 -1.76 0.63
C TYR A 24 -10.29 -1.32 1.41
N ALA A 25 -11.48 -1.48 0.82
CA ALA A 25 -12.74 -1.14 1.49
C ALA A 25 -12.95 -2.02 2.73
N ASP A 26 -12.72 -3.33 2.61
CA ASP A 26 -12.86 -4.28 3.70
C ASP A 26 -11.88 -4.00 4.84
N LEU A 27 -10.61 -3.73 4.52
CA LEU A 27 -9.58 -3.39 5.49
C LEU A 27 -9.93 -2.08 6.23
N ARG A 28 -10.34 -1.05 5.50
CA ARG A 28 -10.74 0.23 6.09
C ARG A 28 -11.89 0.05 7.07
N ASP A 29 -12.97 -0.59 6.62
CA ASP A 29 -14.18 -0.74 7.41
C ASP A 29 -13.95 -1.63 8.63
N HIS A 30 -13.10 -2.65 8.51
CA HIS A 30 -12.67 -3.50 9.62
C HIS A 30 -11.89 -2.71 10.67
N TYR A 31 -10.81 -2.02 10.26
CA TYR A 31 -9.91 -1.36 11.22
C TYR A 31 -10.51 -0.09 11.81
N LEU A 32 -11.34 0.67 11.09
CA LEU A 32 -12.08 1.78 11.68
C LEU A 32 -13.03 1.31 12.79
N ARG A 33 -13.75 0.21 12.55
CA ARG A 33 -14.66 -0.37 13.55
C ARG A 33 -13.89 -0.84 14.78
N ARG A 34 -12.77 -1.52 14.57
CA ARG A 34 -11.90 -2.01 15.65
C ARG A 34 -11.28 -0.87 16.45
N ASP A 35 -10.76 0.14 15.77
CA ASP A 35 -10.15 1.32 16.39
C ASP A 35 -11.15 2.07 17.28
N ALA A 36 -12.41 2.20 16.83
CA ALA A 36 -13.48 2.81 17.62
C ALA A 36 -13.85 1.99 18.87
N GLN A 37 -13.74 0.65 18.81
CA GLN A 37 -14.07 -0.25 19.93
C GLN A 37 -12.93 -0.34 20.95
N GLU A 38 -11.68 -0.39 20.48
CA GLU A 38 -10.49 -0.64 21.31
C GLU A 38 -9.77 0.65 21.73
N GLY A 39 -10.14 1.81 21.18
CA GLY A 39 -9.43 3.07 21.42
C GLY A 39 -8.00 3.07 20.85
N THR A 40 -7.79 2.27 19.81
CA THR A 40 -6.53 2.16 19.05
C THR A 40 -6.53 3.08 17.85
N ARG A 41 -5.34 3.28 17.27
CA ARG A 41 -5.18 3.88 15.95
C ARG A 41 -4.29 2.96 15.12
N THR A 42 -4.89 2.30 14.15
CA THR A 42 -4.20 1.34 13.29
C THR A 42 -3.56 2.05 12.10
N THR A 43 -2.35 1.68 11.71
CA THR A 43 -1.75 2.04 10.43
C THR A 43 -1.60 0.79 9.61
N ILE A 44 -2.16 0.79 8.40
CA ILE A 44 -2.02 -0.34 7.48
C ILE A 44 -0.77 -0.12 6.64
N HIS A 45 0.19 -1.04 6.75
CA HIS A 45 1.45 -1.00 6.04
C HIS A 45 1.42 -1.97 4.86
N PHE A 46 1.17 -1.43 3.67
CA PHE A 46 1.18 -2.19 2.42
C PHE A 46 2.61 -2.44 1.96
N ILE A 47 3.01 -3.70 1.88
CA ILE A 47 4.34 -4.13 1.45
C ILE A 47 4.21 -4.69 0.03
N TRP A 48 4.58 -3.89 -0.95
CA TRP A 48 4.50 -4.19 -2.37
C TRP A 48 5.68 -5.03 -2.82
N HIS A 49 5.42 -6.16 -3.46
CA HIS A 49 6.48 -6.95 -4.08
C HIS A 49 6.83 -6.39 -5.47
N GLY A 50 8.05 -5.88 -5.60
CA GLY A 50 8.51 -5.06 -6.71
C GLY A 50 8.97 -5.81 -7.96
N ASP A 51 9.02 -7.15 -7.91
CA ASP A 51 9.68 -7.92 -8.95
C ASP A 51 8.96 -7.85 -10.30
N ASP A 52 7.72 -7.35 -10.40
CA ASP A 52 6.96 -7.16 -11.66
C ASP A 52 5.97 -6.00 -11.59
N LEU A 53 6.33 -4.93 -10.87
CA LEU A 53 5.42 -3.82 -10.64
C LEU A 53 5.37 -2.87 -11.84
N ASP A 54 4.29 -2.94 -12.63
CA ASP A 54 4.03 -1.96 -13.69
C ASP A 54 3.71 -0.57 -13.09
N PRO A 55 4.48 0.49 -13.41
CA PRO A 55 4.26 1.83 -12.87
C PRO A 55 2.86 2.40 -13.15
N ALA A 56 2.34 2.21 -14.37
CA ALA A 56 1.03 2.75 -14.72
C ALA A 56 -0.08 2.09 -13.89
N HIS A 57 -0.02 0.77 -13.75
CA HIS A 57 -0.96 0.00 -12.94
C HIS A 57 -0.84 0.30 -11.45
N TYR A 58 0.39 0.49 -10.96
CA TYR A 58 0.62 0.88 -9.57
C TYR A 58 0.00 2.24 -9.27
N TRP A 59 0.24 3.26 -10.09
CA TRP A 59 -0.29 4.60 -9.83
C TRP A 59 -1.82 4.63 -9.79
N ALA A 60 -2.45 3.85 -10.66
CA ALA A 60 -3.90 3.71 -10.66
C ALA A 60 -4.41 3.05 -9.36
N THR A 61 -3.72 2.03 -8.89
CA THR A 61 -4.03 1.35 -7.62
C THR A 61 -3.74 2.23 -6.40
N PHE A 62 -2.66 3.01 -6.44
CA PHE A 62 -2.31 3.99 -5.41
C PHE A 62 -3.35 5.09 -5.28
N ALA A 63 -3.89 5.59 -6.40
CA ALA A 63 -4.99 6.54 -6.40
C ALA A 63 -6.26 5.97 -5.75
N ASP A 64 -6.61 4.72 -6.07
CA ASP A 64 -7.74 4.03 -5.45
C ASP A 64 -7.53 3.88 -3.94
N GLN A 65 -6.33 3.45 -3.52
CA GLN A 65 -5.96 3.31 -2.12
C GLN A 65 -6.10 4.65 -1.36
N ARG A 66 -5.55 5.74 -1.91
CA ARG A 66 -5.70 7.08 -1.33
C ARG A 66 -7.15 7.49 -1.19
N HIS A 67 -7.96 7.27 -2.23
CA HIS A 67 -9.38 7.59 -2.20
C HIS A 67 -10.14 6.81 -1.11
N THR A 68 -9.74 5.56 -0.86
CA THR A 68 -10.38 4.72 0.16
C THR A 68 -10.02 5.15 1.58
N PHE A 69 -8.74 5.41 1.86
CA PHE A 69 -8.23 5.60 3.22
C PHE A 69 -8.08 7.06 3.67
N ASP A 70 -7.85 8.03 2.78
CA ASP A 70 -7.64 9.44 3.13
C ASP A 70 -8.99 10.17 3.33
N PRO A 71 -9.21 10.92 4.43
CA PRO A 71 -8.34 11.13 5.60
C PRO A 71 -8.62 10.19 6.78
N ALA A 72 -9.48 9.19 6.57
CA ALA A 72 -10.05 8.36 7.62
C ALA A 72 -9.03 7.50 8.39
N GLN A 73 -8.04 6.91 7.71
CA GLN A 73 -7.09 5.96 8.30
C GLN A 73 -5.67 6.21 7.76
N PRO A 74 -4.64 6.22 8.62
CA PRO A 74 -3.26 6.29 8.13
C PRO A 74 -2.85 4.99 7.43
N ILE A 75 -2.09 5.15 6.34
CA ILE A 75 -1.50 4.04 5.58
C ILE A 75 -0.02 4.31 5.33
N MET A 76 0.74 3.23 5.13
CA MET A 76 2.13 3.26 4.68
C MET A 76 2.31 2.33 3.50
N ASN A 77 3.14 2.71 2.53
CA ASN A 77 3.49 1.89 1.38
C ASN A 77 5.01 1.66 1.38
N SER A 78 5.45 0.41 1.41
CA SER A 78 6.86 0.06 1.22
C SER A 78 7.02 -0.86 0.02
N LEU A 79 8.08 -0.65 -0.74
CA LEU A 79 8.46 -1.53 -1.85
C LEU A 79 9.48 -2.55 -1.35
N ARG A 80 9.23 -3.84 -1.55
CA ARG A 80 10.20 -4.92 -1.35
C ARG A 80 10.72 -5.38 -2.69
N THR A 81 12.02 -5.24 -2.95
CA THR A 81 12.61 -5.58 -4.25
C THR A 81 14.07 -5.96 -4.11
N ASP A 82 14.53 -6.86 -4.99
CA ASP A 82 15.95 -7.16 -5.14
C ASP A 82 16.64 -6.00 -5.87
N ALA A 83 17.66 -5.42 -5.22
CA ALA A 83 18.35 -4.24 -5.73
C ALA A 83 19.05 -4.56 -7.07
N GLY A 84 18.55 -3.98 -8.18
CA GLY A 84 19.19 -4.12 -9.50
C GLY A 84 18.29 -3.95 -10.72
N ARG A 85 16.95 -3.98 -10.56
CA ARG A 85 16.00 -3.99 -11.70
C ARG A 85 15.40 -2.63 -12.09
N TRP A 86 15.72 -1.55 -11.36
CA TRP A 86 15.00 -0.27 -11.43
C TRP A 86 15.91 0.84 -11.99
N ASP A 87 16.24 0.80 -13.29
CA ASP A 87 17.13 1.80 -13.92
C ASP A 87 16.40 2.92 -14.71
N ASP A 88 15.12 2.71 -15.05
CA ASP A 88 14.31 3.63 -15.85
C ASP A 88 13.62 4.75 -15.03
N ASP A 89 13.31 5.86 -15.70
CA ASP A 89 12.75 7.08 -15.10
C ASP A 89 11.38 6.85 -14.45
N GLN A 90 10.53 5.97 -15.02
CA GLN A 90 9.24 5.63 -14.41
C GLN A 90 9.41 4.92 -13.06
N HIS A 91 10.37 4.00 -12.98
CA HIS A 91 10.73 3.31 -11.74
C HIS A 91 11.33 4.28 -10.70
N ARG A 92 12.12 5.26 -11.12
CA ARG A 92 12.62 6.31 -10.23
C ARG A 92 11.50 7.17 -9.65
N GLN A 93 10.46 7.48 -10.42
CA GLN A 93 9.30 8.23 -9.91
C GLN A 93 8.54 7.45 -8.84
N LEU A 94 8.34 6.14 -9.04
CA LEU A 94 7.73 5.27 -8.03
C LEU A 94 8.51 5.30 -6.71
N LEU A 95 9.84 5.14 -6.78
CA LEU A 95 10.70 5.16 -5.60
C LEU A 95 10.66 6.51 -4.86
N ARG A 96 10.48 7.63 -5.58
CA ARG A 96 10.45 8.97 -4.99
C ARG A 96 9.10 9.36 -4.40
N HIS A 97 7.99 8.87 -4.98
CA HIS A 97 6.68 9.43 -4.70
C HIS A 97 5.61 8.39 -4.33
N GLY A 98 5.79 7.12 -4.69
CA GLY A 98 4.82 6.06 -4.43
C GLY A 98 5.02 5.39 -3.08
N PHE A 99 6.28 5.28 -2.66
CA PHE A 99 6.65 4.51 -1.47
C PHE A 99 7.22 5.40 -0.37
N ASN A 100 6.85 5.09 0.87
CA ASN A 100 7.44 5.65 2.07
C ASN A 100 8.83 5.06 2.33
N ASN A 101 9.03 3.77 2.06
CA ASN A 101 10.30 3.08 2.25
C ASN A 101 10.57 2.04 1.14
N VAL A 102 11.84 1.68 0.99
CA VAL A 102 12.28 0.54 0.18
C VAL A 102 12.94 -0.48 1.09
N ILE A 103 12.50 -1.73 1.00
CA ILE A 103 12.98 -2.88 1.75
C ILE A 103 13.80 -3.74 0.78
N THR A 104 15.10 -3.82 1.01
CA THR A 104 15.97 -4.77 0.31
C THR A 104 15.76 -6.16 0.91
N ALA A 105 15.47 -7.14 0.07
CA ALA A 105 15.42 -8.54 0.48
C ALA A 105 16.82 -9.12 0.69
#